data_AF-A0A653BY84-F1
#
_entry.id   AF-A0A653BY84-F1
#
_cell.length_a   1.000
_cell.length_b   1.000
_cell.length_c   1.000
_cell.angle_alpha   90.00
_cell.angle_beta   90.00
_cell.angle_gamma   90.00
#
_symmetry.space_group_name_H-M   'P 1'
#
loop_
_entity.id
_entity.type
_entity.pdbx_description
1 polymer ?
#
loop_
_entity_poly.entity_id
_entity_poly.type
_entity_poly.pdbx_seq_one_letter_code
_entity_poly.pdbx_strand_id
1 'polypeptide(L)'
;HSRRLEKVPTNASRKLDIQNWLRSKNISFDESLLEVELLQIVNEHRSEYNKYTGIDEMAKEQNKIVLRRPPYHCELNPIELVWAEIKNTVAENKYYVQVC
;
A
#
# COMPACT_ATOMS: atom_id res chain seq x y z
N HIS A 1 0.56 -5.59 4.14
CA HIS A 1 -0.33 -6.00 3.02
C HIS A 1 -0.85 -4.77 2.29
N SER A 2 -0.10 -4.31 1.29
CA SER A 2 -0.54 -3.23 0.40
C SER A 2 0.00 -3.55 -0.99
N ARG A 3 -0.88 -3.94 -1.92
CA ARG A 3 -0.48 -4.18 -3.32
C ARG A 3 -0.43 -2.87 -4.06
N ARG A 4 0.72 -2.54 -4.67
CA ARG A 4 0.84 -1.39 -5.57
C ARG A 4 0.02 -1.64 -6.83
N LEU A 5 -0.63 -0.59 -7.33
CA LEU A 5 -1.39 -0.63 -8.58
C LEU A 5 -0.46 -0.73 -9.79
N GLU A 6 0.67 -0.04 -9.71
CA GLU A 6 1.66 -0.03 -10.76
C GLU A 6 3.03 -0.48 -10.23
N LYS A 7 3.76 -1.20 -11.09
CA LYS A 7 5.13 -1.60 -10.82
C LYS A 7 6.09 -0.52 -11.30
N VAL A 8 6.40 0.43 -10.42
CA VAL A 8 7.47 1.42 -10.66
C VAL A 8 8.82 0.69 -10.73
N PRO A 9 9.68 1.00 -11.72
CA PRO A 9 11.02 0.42 -11.82
C PRO A 9 11.86 0.62 -10.56
N THR A 10 12.80 -0.29 -10.32
CA THR A 10 13.71 -0.28 -9.15
C THR A 10 15.13 -0.63 -9.59
N ASN A 11 16.11 -0.60 -8.69
CA ASN A 11 17.50 -1.05 -8.98
C ASN A 11 17.62 -2.50 -9.47
N ALA A 12 16.54 -3.30 -9.38
CA ALA A 12 16.49 -4.66 -9.91
C ALA A 12 15.84 -4.73 -11.32
N SER A 13 15.35 -3.61 -11.85
CA SER A 13 14.74 -3.52 -13.17
C SER A 13 15.80 -3.39 -14.25
N ARG A 14 15.61 -4.03 -15.40
CA ARG A 14 16.55 -3.89 -16.52
C ARG A 14 16.46 -2.48 -17.10
N LYS A 15 17.57 -1.96 -17.64
CA LYS A 15 17.60 -0.67 -18.37
C LYS A 15 16.44 -0.52 -19.36
N LEU A 16 16.16 -1.56 -20.14
CA LEU A 16 15.06 -1.55 -21.12
C LEU A 16 13.68 -1.39 -20.47
N ASP A 17 13.45 -2.04 -19.32
CA ASP A 17 12.18 -1.93 -18.60
C ASP A 17 11.98 -0.51 -18.06
N ILE A 18 13.07 0.13 -17.59
CA ILE A 18 13.06 1.52 -17.11
C ILE A 18 12.72 2.47 -18.27
N GLN A 19 13.36 2.31 -19.43
CA GLN A 19 13.10 3.12 -20.62
C GLN A 19 11.66 2.94 -21.13
N ASN A 20 11.17 1.71 -21.20
CA ASN A 20 9.78 1.43 -21.59
C ASN A 20 8.78 2.07 -20.63
N TRP A 21 9.07 2.02 -19.33
CA TRP A 21 8.24 2.67 -18.32
C TRP A 21 8.21 4.19 -18.51
N LEU A 22 9.38 4.84 -18.67
CA LEU A 22 9.46 6.29 -18.94
C LEU A 22 8.70 6.69 -20.22
N ARG A 23 8.84 5.90 -21.30
CA ARG A 23 8.07 6.11 -22.54
C ARG A 23 6.57 5.97 -22.32
N SER A 24 6.13 4.97 -21.55
CA SER A 24 4.71 4.76 -21.25
C SER A 24 4.08 5.92 -20.46
N LYS A 25 4.90 6.67 -19.72
CA LYS A 25 4.49 7.86 -18.96
C LYS A 25 4.72 9.17 -19.72
N ASN A 26 5.23 9.09 -20.95
CA ASN A 26 5.58 10.23 -21.78
C ASN A 26 6.61 11.18 -21.11
N ILE A 27 7.53 10.60 -20.32
CA ILE A 27 8.63 11.33 -19.68
C ILE A 27 9.83 11.35 -20.64
N SER A 28 10.37 12.53 -20.92
CA SER A 28 11.55 12.68 -21.77
C SER A 28 12.80 12.19 -21.05
N PHE A 29 13.61 11.36 -21.71
CA PHE A 29 14.91 10.92 -21.24
C PHE A 29 15.84 10.71 -22.44
N ASP A 30 17.14 10.70 -22.17
CA ASP A 30 18.15 10.40 -23.17
C ASP A 30 18.50 8.89 -23.16
N GLU A 31 18.58 8.26 -24.34
CA GLU A 31 18.79 6.81 -24.47
C GLU A 31 20.22 6.37 -24.12
N SER A 32 21.19 7.29 -24.19
CA SER A 32 22.58 7.05 -23.84
C SER A 32 22.83 7.04 -22.33
N LEU A 33 21.89 7.54 -21.53
CA LEU A 33 21.97 7.56 -20.08
C LEU A 33 22.19 6.17 -19.47
N LEU A 34 22.95 6.15 -18.38
CA LEU A 34 23.18 4.94 -17.59
C LEU A 34 21.91 4.55 -16.82
N GLU A 35 21.86 3.30 -16.37
CA GLU A 35 20.72 2.79 -15.59
C GLU A 35 20.45 3.62 -14.34
N VAL A 36 21.53 4.07 -13.66
CA VAL A 36 21.45 4.88 -12.45
C VAL A 36 20.81 6.26 -12.73
N GLU A 37 21.20 6.91 -13.82
CA GLU A 37 20.65 8.21 -14.23
C GLU A 37 19.16 8.09 -14.60
N LEU A 38 18.79 7.04 -15.34
CA LEU A 38 17.40 6.76 -15.66
C LEU A 38 16.56 6.49 -14.40
N LEU A 39 17.13 5.79 -13.42
CA LEU A 39 16.47 5.57 -12.13
C LEU A 39 16.33 6.85 -11.30
N GLN A 40 17.23 7.81 -11.44
CA GLN A 40 17.09 9.12 -10.80
C GLN A 40 15.88 9.87 -11.35
N ILE A 41 15.71 9.90 -12.67
CA ILE A 41 14.52 10.48 -13.33
C ILE A 41 13.24 9.77 -12.85
N VAL A 42 13.25 8.42 -12.80
CA VAL A 42 12.11 7.66 -12.24
C VAL A 42 11.85 8.06 -10.79
N ASN A 43 12.89 8.31 -10.00
CA ASN A 43 12.76 8.65 -8.59
C ASN A 43 12.17 10.05 -8.36
N GLU A 44 12.47 11.01 -9.24
CA GLU A 44 11.86 12.34 -9.25
C GLU A 44 10.34 12.26 -9.43
N HIS A 45 9.89 11.41 -10.34
CA HIS A 45 8.46 11.19 -10.60
C HIS A 45 7.83 10.09 -9.72
N ARG A 46 8.60 9.47 -8.84
CA ARG A 46 8.15 8.29 -8.10
C ARG A 46 6.95 8.58 -7.22
N SER A 47 6.89 9.76 -6.60
CA SER A 47 5.76 10.11 -5.72
C SER A 47 4.41 10.15 -6.47
N GLU A 48 4.43 10.51 -7.75
CA GLU A 48 3.24 10.63 -8.60
C GLU A 48 2.66 9.26 -9.00
N TYR A 49 3.53 8.29 -9.23
CA TYR A 49 3.18 6.94 -9.72
C TYR A 49 3.23 5.86 -8.64
N ASN A 50 3.90 6.12 -7.51
CA ASN A 50 3.91 5.25 -6.33
C ASN A 50 2.73 5.57 -5.40
N LYS A 51 1.55 5.79 -6.00
CA LYS A 51 0.30 5.96 -5.25
C LYS A 51 -0.04 4.64 -4.55
N TYR A 52 -0.27 4.74 -3.25
CA TYR A 52 -0.54 3.59 -2.40
C TYR A 52 -1.84 2.91 -2.83
N THR A 53 -1.76 1.58 -2.83
CA THR A 53 -2.81 0.55 -2.81
C THR A 53 -4.09 0.77 -3.61
N GLY A 54 -4.50 -0.21 -4.42
CA GLY A 54 -5.84 -0.21 -5.03
C GLY A 54 -7.00 -0.06 -4.04
N ILE A 55 -6.78 -0.44 -2.77
CA ILE A 55 -7.72 -0.20 -1.67
C ILE A 55 -7.92 1.30 -1.39
N ASP A 56 -6.86 2.10 -1.47
CA ASP A 56 -6.91 3.53 -1.19
C ASP A 56 -7.64 4.28 -2.34
N GLU A 57 -7.45 3.85 -3.59
CA GLU A 57 -8.24 4.36 -4.73
C GLU A 57 -9.72 4.00 -4.63
N MET A 58 -10.04 2.72 -4.37
CA MET A 58 -11.42 2.28 -4.17
C MET A 58 -12.10 3.02 -3.01
N ALA A 59 -11.38 3.26 -1.92
CA ALA A 59 -11.89 4.03 -0.80
C ALA A 59 -12.15 5.50 -1.19
N LYS A 60 -11.22 6.12 -1.92
CA LYS A 60 -11.36 7.50 -2.41
C LYS A 60 -12.55 7.67 -3.34
N GLU A 61 -12.79 6.73 -4.26
CA GLU A 61 -13.97 6.73 -5.14
C GLU A 61 -15.29 6.74 -4.34
N GLN A 62 -15.27 6.12 -3.16
CA GLN A 62 -16.41 6.08 -2.25
C GLN A 62 -16.40 7.21 -1.21
N ASN A 63 -15.56 8.24 -1.39
CA ASN A 63 -15.33 9.33 -0.44
C ASN A 63 -14.98 8.86 0.99
N LYS A 64 -14.26 7.75 1.10
CA LYS A 64 -13.79 7.17 2.37
C LYS A 64 -12.31 7.49 2.59
N ILE A 65 -11.97 7.76 3.85
CA ILE A 65 -10.60 8.00 4.29
C ILE A 65 -10.04 6.69 4.85
N VAL A 66 -8.89 6.23 4.33
CA VAL A 66 -8.20 5.04 4.83
C VAL A 66 -7.20 5.43 5.91
N LEU A 67 -7.41 4.94 7.13
CA LEU A 67 -6.45 5.06 8.22
C LEU A 67 -5.56 3.81 8.26
N ARG A 68 -4.24 3.99 8.14
CA ARG A 68 -3.25 2.91 8.23
C ARG A 68 -2.70 2.86 9.64
N ARG A 69 -2.98 1.76 10.35
CA ARG A 69 -2.43 1.54 11.69
C ARG A 69 -0.95 1.10 11.59
N PRO A 70 -0.08 1.57 12.50
CA PRO A 70 1.29 1.09 12.61
C PRO A 70 1.34 -0.45 12.81
N PRO A 71 2.34 -1.14 12.24
CA PRO A 71 2.52 -2.57 12.45
C PRO A 71 2.82 -2.86 13.92
N TYR A 72 2.35 -4.00 14.44
CA TYR A 72 2.57 -4.48 15.83
C TYR A 72 1.96 -3.64 16.94
N HIS A 73 1.09 -2.68 16.63
CA HIS A 73 0.34 -1.90 17.61
C HIS A 73 -1.14 -2.34 17.62
N CYS A 74 -1.43 -3.48 18.25
CA CYS A 74 -2.80 -4.02 18.34
C CYS A 74 -3.69 -3.20 19.28
N GLU A 75 -3.11 -2.51 20.26
CA GLU A 75 -3.78 -1.57 21.17
C GLU A 75 -4.43 -0.39 20.44
N LEU A 76 -3.92 -0.05 19.24
CA LEU A 76 -4.49 1.00 18.40
C LEU A 76 -5.62 0.47 17.48
N ASN A 77 -6.07 -0.78 17.67
CA ASN A 77 -7.18 -1.37 16.91
C ASN A 77 -8.44 -1.48 17.76
N PRO A 78 -9.42 -0.57 17.62
CA PRO A 78 -10.64 -0.61 18.41
C PRO A 78 -11.38 -1.95 18.34
N ILE A 79 -11.34 -2.63 17.18
CA ILE A 79 -12.00 -3.94 17.04
C ILE A 79 -11.32 -5.02 17.90
N GLU A 80 -10.00 -5.00 18.07
CA GLU A 80 -9.29 -5.98 18.91
C GLU A 80 -9.60 -5.75 20.38
N LEU A 81 -9.76 -4.48 20.79
CA LEU A 81 -10.17 -4.14 22.16
C LEU A 81 -11.56 -4.69 22.46
N VAL A 82 -12.52 -4.48 21.56
CA VAL A 82 -13.89 -5.03 21.70
C VAL A 82 -13.86 -6.56 21.68
N TRP A 83 -13.09 -7.19 20.78
CA TRP A 83 -12.94 -8.65 20.77
C TRP A 83 -12.31 -9.20 22.04
N ALA A 84 -11.34 -8.50 22.63
CA ALA A 84 -10.72 -8.90 23.90
C ALA A 84 -11.75 -8.86 25.04
N GLU A 85 -12.56 -7.81 25.11
CA GLU A 85 -13.63 -7.67 26.11
C GLU A 85 -14.68 -8.78 25.98
N ILE A 86 -15.15 -9.06 24.75
CA ILE A 86 -16.11 -10.14 24.49
C ILE A 86 -15.53 -11.50 24.90
N LYS A 87 -14.28 -11.79 24.52
CA LYS A 87 -13.61 -13.04 24.88
C LYS A 87 -13.48 -13.21 26.40
N ASN A 88 -13.10 -12.15 27.10
CA ASN A 88 -12.99 -12.17 28.56
C ASN A 88 -14.36 -12.40 29.20
N THR A 89 -15.40 -11.72 28.73
CA THR A 89 -16.77 -11.86 29.23
C THR A 89 -17.32 -13.29 29.05
N VAL A 90 -17.01 -13.92 27.90
CA VAL A 90 -17.38 -15.32 27.63
C VAL A 90 -16.58 -16.27 28.51
N ALA A 91 -15.27 -16.05 28.68
CA ALA A 91 -14.43 -16.86 29.57
C ALA A 91 -14.86 -16.77 31.05
N GLU A 92 -15.33 -15.60 31.47
CA GLU A 92 -15.84 -15.33 32.82
C GLU A 92 -17.27 -15.87 33.06
N ASN A 93 -17.93 -16.46 32.05
CA ASN A 93 -19.27 -17.06 32.14
C ASN A 93 -20.36 -16.13 32.71
N LYS A 94 -20.76 -15.10 31.94
CA LYS A 94 -22.04 -14.38 32.21
C LYS A 94 -23.14 -14.52 31.16
N TYR A 95 -22.88 -15.02 29.96
CA TYR A 95 -23.93 -15.43 29.02
C TYR A 95 -23.42 -16.57 28.11
N TYR A 96 -24.13 -17.70 28.10
CA TYR A 96 -23.98 -18.71 27.05
C TYR A 96 -24.47 -18.08 25.74
N VAL A 97 -23.56 -17.79 24.82
CA VAL A 97 -23.94 -17.27 23.50
C VAL A 97 -24.39 -18.47 22.66
N GLN A 98 -25.71 -18.68 22.58
CA GLN A 98 -26.28 -19.62 21.63
C GLN A 98 -26.18 -19.00 20.23
N VAL A 99 -25.17 -19.42 19.49
CA VAL A 99 -25.04 -19.09 18.06
C VAL A 99 -26.02 -19.98 17.32
N CYS A 100 -27.11 -19.39 16.83
CA CYS A 100 -27.97 -20.00 15.80
C CYS A 100 -27.31 -19.88 14.43
#